data_AF-A0A954ZZE3-F1
#
_entry.id   AF-A0A954ZZE3-F1
#
_cell.length_a   1.000
_cell.length_b   1.000
_cell.length_c   1.000
_cell.angle_alpha   90.00
_cell.angle_beta   90.00
_cell.angle_gamma   90.00
#
_symmetry.space_group_name_H-M   'P 1'
#
loop_
_entity.id
_entity.type
_entity.pdbx_description
1 polymer ?
#
loop_
_entity_poly.entity_id
_entity_poly.type
_entity_poly.pdbx_seq_one_letter_code
_entity_poly.pdbx_strand_id
1 'polypeptide(L)'
;MYRRASIASRAFTLIELLVVISIIAVLISLTLPALGKARETARRLKCMVNQKSIGTAFQYYMDEQSGGMLPYILPLQTSVRQPNGSQNDASMLELLEQYLGVPAPKKGEDGLYKVTDPYKCPSDADGHPANGEPNSVWATFGTSYNYVPGELMMFSEIVFNLRDPRRPVTKAIEEAGRFPLLQDYADWHPGNAHGPGKCACFFGDMSADWSIEPTSEQAEKILANIARFGGVGFGG
;
A
#
# COMPACT_ATOMS: atom_id res chain seq x y z
N MET A 1 3.92 60.65 -47.79
CA MET A 1 5.32 60.27 -47.46
C MET A 1 5.29 59.35 -46.24
N TYR A 2 5.45 58.04 -46.41
CA TYR A 2 5.54 57.08 -45.28
C TYR A 2 7.01 56.72 -45.04
N ARG A 3 7.58 57.16 -43.92
CA ARG A 3 8.94 56.84 -43.50
C ARG A 3 8.92 55.43 -42.88
N ARG A 4 9.42 54.43 -43.61
CA ARG A 4 9.63 53.09 -43.02
C ARG A 4 10.73 53.19 -41.97
N ALA A 5 10.37 53.02 -40.70
CA ALA A 5 11.34 52.81 -39.64
C ALA A 5 12.00 51.44 -39.86
N SER A 6 13.31 51.43 -40.14
CA SER A 6 14.09 50.20 -40.16
C SER A 6 14.19 49.68 -38.73
N ILE A 7 13.51 48.57 -38.43
CA ILE A 7 13.75 47.83 -37.19
C ILE A 7 15.17 47.28 -37.30
N ALA A 8 16.11 47.86 -36.56
CA ALA A 8 17.47 47.35 -36.47
C ALA A 8 17.40 45.96 -35.83
N SER A 9 17.49 44.91 -36.64
CA SER A 9 17.65 43.54 -36.20
C SER A 9 19.02 43.44 -35.52
N ARG A 10 19.01 43.36 -34.18
CA ARG A 10 20.22 43.03 -33.41
C ARG A 10 20.67 41.64 -33.84
N ALA A 11 21.83 41.55 -34.48
CA ALA A 11 22.46 40.28 -34.80
C ALA A 11 22.90 39.62 -33.49
N PHE A 12 22.35 38.44 -33.19
CA PHE A 12 22.71 37.67 -32.01
C PHE A 12 24.11 37.08 -32.20
N THR A 13 25.01 37.32 -31.27
CA THR A 13 26.38 36.80 -31.37
C THR A 13 26.43 35.34 -30.92
N LEU A 14 27.38 34.56 -31.48
CA LEU A 14 27.61 33.17 -31.07
C LEU A 14 27.93 33.07 -29.58
N ILE A 15 28.66 34.06 -29.04
CA ILE A 15 29.02 34.12 -27.62
C ILE A 15 27.79 34.30 -26.72
N GLU A 16 26.86 35.19 -27.09
CA GLU A 16 25.61 35.37 -26.35
C GLU A 16 24.80 34.07 -26.29
N LEU A 17 24.74 33.33 -27.41
CA LEU A 17 24.08 32.01 -27.42
C LEU A 17 24.77 31.02 -26.49
N LEU A 18 26.11 30.97 -26.55
CA LEU A 18 26.91 30.03 -25.77
C LEU A 18 26.79 30.27 -24.26
N VAL A 19 26.77 31.53 -23.82
CA VAL A 19 26.59 31.87 -22.41
C VAL A 19 25.18 31.51 -21.92
N VAL A 20 24.15 31.69 -22.75
CA VAL A 20 22.77 31.35 -22.37
C VAL A 20 22.61 29.85 -22.20
N ILE A 21 23.09 29.04 -23.15
CA ILE A 21 22.99 27.59 -23.04
C ILE A 21 23.82 27.04 -21.88
N SER A 22 24.97 27.66 -21.56
CA SER A 22 25.80 27.22 -20.43
C SER A 22 25.11 27.49 -19.09
N ILE A 23 24.45 28.64 -18.94
CA ILE A 23 23.64 28.95 -17.75
C ILE A 23 22.45 27.98 -17.64
N ILE A 24 21.71 27.73 -18.72
CA ILE A 24 20.59 26.77 -18.72
C ILE A 24 21.08 25.37 -18.33
N ALA A 25 22.22 24.91 -18.85
CA ALA A 25 22.80 23.61 -18.52
C ALA A 25 23.13 23.48 -17.02
N VAL A 26 23.69 24.53 -16.41
CA VAL A 26 23.97 24.56 -14.96
C VAL A 26 22.67 24.57 -14.13
N LEU A 27 21.64 25.31 -14.56
CA LEU A 27 20.36 25.32 -13.85
C LEU A 27 19.65 23.96 -13.91
N ILE A 28 19.66 23.31 -15.08
CA ILE A 28 19.06 21.98 -15.27
C ILE A 28 19.81 20.93 -14.45
N SER A 29 21.15 20.98 -14.40
CA SER A 29 21.95 20.00 -13.64
C SER A 29 21.65 20.03 -12.14
N LEU A 30 21.28 21.19 -11.59
CA LEU A 30 20.84 21.34 -10.20
C LEU A 30 19.37 20.96 -10.00
N THR A 31 18.50 21.23 -10.99
CA THR A 31 17.04 21.05 -10.85
C THR A 31 16.58 19.61 -11.08
N LEU A 32 17.16 18.89 -12.04
CA LEU A 32 16.80 17.49 -12.34
C LEU A 32 16.91 16.53 -11.14
N PRO A 33 18.02 16.50 -10.37
CA PRO A 33 18.10 15.60 -9.22
C PRO A 33 17.10 15.95 -8.11
N ALA A 34 16.79 17.24 -7.92
CA ALA A 34 15.79 17.68 -6.95
C ALA A 34 14.38 17.22 -7.36
N LEU A 35 14.03 17.32 -8.64
CA LEU A 35 12.73 16.88 -9.16
C LEU A 35 12.56 15.35 -9.02
N GLY A 36 13.62 14.57 -9.22
CA GLY A 36 13.61 13.12 -9.01
C GLY A 36 13.21 12.76 -7.58
N LYS A 37 13.86 13.38 -6.58
CA LYS A 37 13.54 13.18 -5.16
C LYS A 37 12.11 13.59 -4.82
N ALA A 38 11.67 14.75 -5.32
CA ALA A 38 10.32 15.25 -5.07
C ALA A 38 9.23 14.31 -5.64
N ARG A 39 9.45 13.75 -6.84
CA ARG A 39 8.55 12.76 -7.43
C ARG A 39 8.46 11.49 -6.60
N GLU A 40 9.60 11.01 -6.09
CA GLU A 40 9.63 9.82 -5.24
C GLU A 40 8.89 10.04 -3.92
N THR A 41 9.11 11.19 -3.26
CA THR A 41 8.34 11.57 -2.06
C THR A 41 6.83 11.65 -2.36
N ALA A 42 6.44 12.22 -3.50
CA ALA A 42 5.04 12.30 -3.89
C ALA A 42 4.39 10.93 -4.13
N ARG A 43 5.11 9.99 -4.77
CA ARG A 43 4.64 8.60 -4.96
C ARG A 43 4.40 7.91 -3.61
N ARG A 44 5.31 8.08 -2.66
CA ARG A 44 5.17 7.52 -1.30
C ARG A 44 4.02 8.12 -0.51
N LEU A 45 3.88 9.44 -0.53
CA LEU A 45 2.73 10.12 0.09
C LEU A 45 1.42 9.61 -0.51
N LYS A 46 1.38 9.35 -1.81
CA LYS A 46 0.22 8.76 -2.47
C LYS A 46 -0.08 7.35 -1.94
N CYS A 47 0.92 6.52 -1.63
CA CYS A 47 0.68 5.21 -1.02
C CYS A 47 0.05 5.34 0.38
N MET A 48 0.51 6.28 1.20
CA MET A 48 -0.08 6.55 2.52
C MET A 48 -1.52 7.08 2.42
N VAL A 49 -1.80 8.00 1.47
CA VAL A 49 -3.15 8.52 1.23
C VAL A 49 -4.11 7.40 0.79
N ASN A 50 -3.63 6.50 -0.07
CA ASN A 50 -4.39 5.35 -0.52
C ASN A 50 -4.72 4.40 0.65
N GLN A 51 -3.76 4.08 1.52
CA GLN A 51 -4.03 3.31 2.74
C GLN A 51 -5.01 4.00 3.68
N LYS A 52 -4.90 5.33 3.84
CA LYS A 52 -5.86 6.08 4.64
C LYS A 52 -7.27 5.98 4.06
N SER A 53 -7.42 6.00 2.74
CA SER A 53 -8.71 5.79 2.06
C SER A 53 -9.27 4.39 2.34
N ILE A 54 -8.46 3.35 2.14
CA ILE A 54 -8.85 1.95 2.38
C ILE A 54 -9.19 1.73 3.86
N GLY A 55 -8.34 2.22 4.76
CA GLY A 55 -8.53 2.13 6.20
C GLY A 55 -9.79 2.83 6.70
N THR A 56 -10.14 3.97 6.09
CA THR A 56 -11.40 4.67 6.39
C THR A 56 -12.62 3.84 5.95
N ALA A 57 -12.53 3.15 4.81
CA ALA A 57 -13.59 2.22 4.38
C ALA A 57 -13.75 1.02 5.33
N PHE A 58 -12.64 0.47 5.86
CA PHE A 58 -12.70 -0.55 6.90
C PHE A 58 -13.39 -0.06 8.17
N GLN A 59 -13.16 1.19 8.57
CA GLN A 59 -13.80 1.78 9.74
C GLN A 59 -15.31 1.93 9.53
N TYR A 60 -15.76 2.38 8.36
CA TYR A 60 -17.19 2.40 8.03
C TYR A 60 -17.82 1.01 8.08
N TYR A 61 -17.15 0.00 7.55
CA TYR A 61 -17.62 -1.38 7.69
C TYR A 61 -17.74 -1.79 9.16
N MET A 62 -16.77 -1.40 10.00
CA MET A 62 -16.78 -1.77 11.41
C MET A 62 -17.92 -1.12 12.20
N ASP A 63 -18.21 0.14 11.88
CA ASP A 63 -19.29 0.92 12.47
C ASP A 63 -20.67 0.41 12.03
N GLU A 64 -20.84 0.03 10.77
CA GLU A 64 -22.16 -0.34 10.21
C GLU A 64 -22.50 -1.82 10.36
N GLN A 65 -21.56 -2.72 10.08
CA GLN A 65 -21.85 -4.15 9.84
C GLN A 65 -21.27 -5.08 10.89
N SER A 66 -20.22 -4.63 11.58
CA SER A 66 -19.32 -5.55 12.28
C SER A 66 -19.46 -5.51 13.81
N GLY A 67 -20.17 -4.51 14.35
CA GLY A 67 -20.26 -4.27 15.79
C GLY A 67 -18.91 -3.92 16.41
N GLY A 68 -18.04 -3.22 15.67
CA GLY A 68 -16.69 -2.86 16.10
C GLY A 68 -15.64 -3.97 15.96
N MET A 69 -16.00 -5.13 15.38
CA MET A 69 -15.05 -6.22 15.14
C MET A 69 -14.38 -6.12 13.76
N LEU A 70 -13.10 -6.44 13.69
CA LEU A 70 -12.39 -6.47 12.41
C LEU A 70 -13.04 -7.48 11.43
N PRO A 71 -13.11 -7.17 10.12
CA PRO A 71 -13.65 -8.11 9.14
C PRO A 71 -12.82 -9.39 9.07
N TYR A 72 -13.53 -10.51 8.96
CA TYR A 72 -12.94 -11.81 8.68
C TYR A 72 -13.02 -12.04 7.17
N ILE A 73 -11.94 -11.68 6.49
CA ILE A 73 -11.79 -11.69 5.03
C ILE A 73 -10.35 -12.08 4.68
N LEU A 74 -10.12 -12.48 3.43
CA LEU A 74 -8.77 -12.80 2.98
C LEU A 74 -7.84 -11.57 3.06
N PRO A 75 -6.58 -11.76 3.49
CA PRO A 75 -5.62 -10.66 3.69
C PRO A 75 -5.21 -9.97 2.38
N LEU A 76 -5.22 -10.71 1.28
CA LEU A 76 -4.98 -10.26 -0.09
C LEU A 76 -6.17 -10.65 -0.98
N GLN A 77 -6.19 -10.18 -2.24
CA GLN A 77 -7.12 -10.71 -3.25
C GLN A 77 -6.71 -12.08 -3.80
N THR A 78 -5.62 -12.68 -3.29
CA THR A 78 -5.16 -13.91 -3.91
C THR A 78 -6.21 -14.98 -3.68
N SER A 79 -6.68 -15.53 -4.78
CA SER A 79 -6.88 -16.96 -4.84
C SER A 79 -5.54 -17.61 -4.48
N VAL A 80 -5.20 -17.69 -3.19
CA VAL A 80 -4.79 -19.00 -2.72
C VAL A 80 -5.99 -19.84 -3.05
N ARG A 81 -5.97 -20.42 -4.26
CA ARG A 81 -6.70 -21.62 -4.57
C ARG A 81 -6.10 -22.62 -3.62
N GLN A 82 -6.52 -22.53 -2.36
CA GLN A 82 -6.44 -23.63 -1.44
C GLN A 82 -7.00 -24.77 -2.28
N PRO A 83 -6.31 -25.91 -2.35
CA PRO A 83 -6.84 -27.07 -3.06
C PRO A 83 -8.24 -27.50 -2.52
N ASN A 84 -8.70 -26.86 -1.43
CA ASN A 84 -9.87 -27.14 -0.62
C ASN A 84 -10.58 -25.85 -0.14
N GLY A 85 -10.22 -24.66 -0.62
CA GLY A 85 -10.74 -23.39 -0.08
C GLY A 85 -12.13 -23.08 -0.57
N SER A 86 -12.95 -22.60 0.36
CA SER A 86 -14.25 -22.02 0.09
C SER A 86 -14.11 -20.95 -1.00
N GLN A 87 -14.79 -21.14 -2.14
CA GLN A 87 -15.01 -20.05 -3.12
C GLN A 87 -15.93 -18.94 -2.55
N ASN A 88 -16.33 -19.04 -1.28
CA ASN A 88 -17.32 -18.16 -0.64
C ASN A 88 -16.70 -17.19 0.37
N ASP A 89 -15.37 -17.16 0.54
CA ASP A 89 -14.74 -16.25 1.49
C ASP A 89 -14.56 -14.89 0.83
N ALA A 90 -15.27 -13.88 1.34
CA ALA A 90 -15.25 -12.53 0.79
C ALA A 90 -13.82 -11.97 0.79
N SER A 91 -13.41 -11.39 -0.34
CA SER A 91 -12.10 -10.73 -0.43
C SER A 91 -12.16 -9.32 0.16
N MET A 92 -10.99 -8.79 0.56
CA MET A 92 -10.84 -7.38 0.88
C MET A 92 -11.51 -6.46 -0.16
N LEU A 93 -11.33 -6.73 -1.44
CA LEU A 93 -11.78 -5.83 -2.50
C LEU A 93 -13.30 -5.84 -2.66
N GLU A 94 -13.93 -6.98 -2.44
CA GLU A 94 -15.39 -7.14 -2.52
C GLU A 94 -16.10 -6.39 -1.38
N LEU A 95 -15.54 -6.46 -0.17
CA LEU A 95 -16.04 -5.67 0.97
C LEU A 95 -15.89 -4.17 0.69
N LEU A 96 -14.73 -3.74 0.18
CA LEU A 96 -14.42 -2.32 0.01
C LEU A 96 -15.15 -1.64 -1.14
N GLU A 97 -15.63 -2.38 -2.15
CA GLU A 97 -16.36 -1.83 -3.30
C GLU A 97 -17.58 -0.99 -2.85
N GLN A 98 -18.28 -1.42 -1.81
CA GLN A 98 -19.43 -0.72 -1.26
C GLN A 98 -19.06 0.62 -0.58
N TYR A 99 -17.85 0.73 -0.02
CA TYR A 99 -17.45 1.87 0.82
C TYR A 99 -16.55 2.87 0.09
N LEU A 100 -15.76 2.44 -0.89
CA LEU A 100 -14.81 3.31 -1.59
C LEU A 100 -15.41 4.01 -2.81
N GLY A 101 -16.58 3.58 -3.29
CA GLY A 101 -17.21 4.16 -4.49
C GLY A 101 -16.38 4.00 -5.77
N VAL A 102 -15.41 3.08 -5.76
CA VAL A 102 -14.58 2.70 -6.92
C VAL A 102 -14.72 1.19 -7.14
N PRO A 103 -14.73 0.74 -8.41
CA PRO A 103 -14.91 -0.68 -8.71
C PRO A 103 -13.76 -1.50 -8.14
N ALA A 104 -14.08 -2.71 -7.67
CA ALA A 104 -13.05 -3.67 -7.29
C ALA A 104 -12.16 -4.02 -8.50
N PRO A 105 -10.84 -4.19 -8.30
CA PRO A 105 -9.91 -4.67 -9.31
C PRO A 105 -10.34 -5.98 -9.97
N LYS A 106 -10.29 -6.01 -11.31
CA LYS A 106 -10.75 -7.15 -12.12
C LYS A 106 -9.60 -7.77 -12.89
N LYS A 107 -9.56 -9.11 -12.92
CA LYS A 107 -8.57 -9.87 -13.68
C LYS A 107 -8.87 -9.79 -15.18
N GLY A 108 -7.87 -9.43 -15.97
CA GLY A 108 -7.89 -9.42 -17.43
C GLY A 108 -7.64 -10.80 -18.02
N GLU A 109 -7.78 -10.89 -19.35
CA GLU A 109 -7.52 -12.11 -20.13
C GLU A 109 -6.03 -12.51 -20.11
N ASP A 110 -5.15 -11.54 -19.90
CA ASP A 110 -3.70 -11.70 -19.70
C ASP A 110 -3.34 -12.29 -18.33
N GLY A 111 -4.34 -12.50 -17.46
CA GLY A 111 -4.14 -12.99 -16.10
C GLY A 111 -3.65 -11.92 -15.12
N LEU A 112 -3.57 -10.66 -15.52
CA LEU A 112 -3.19 -9.52 -14.67
C LEU A 112 -4.43 -8.75 -14.21
N TYR A 113 -4.35 -8.10 -13.05
CA TYR A 113 -5.42 -7.25 -12.54
C TYR A 113 -5.37 -5.84 -13.13
N LYS A 114 -6.54 -5.36 -13.54
CA LYS A 114 -6.78 -3.96 -13.86
C LYS A 114 -7.13 -3.22 -12.58
N VAL A 115 -6.17 -2.44 -12.07
CA VAL A 115 -6.24 -1.79 -10.76
C VAL A 115 -6.31 -0.27 -10.89
N THR A 116 -7.21 0.35 -10.13
CA THR A 116 -7.30 1.80 -9.97
C THR A 116 -6.97 2.23 -8.54
N ASP A 117 -6.79 3.53 -8.32
CA ASP A 117 -6.74 4.06 -6.96
C ASP A 117 -8.03 3.71 -6.20
N PRO A 118 -7.96 3.46 -4.88
CA PRO A 118 -6.77 3.54 -4.03
C PRO A 118 -5.99 2.21 -3.91
N TYR A 119 -6.26 1.19 -4.73
CA TYR A 119 -5.68 -0.16 -4.53
C TYR A 119 -4.23 -0.31 -5.02
N LYS A 120 -3.70 0.65 -5.79
CA LYS A 120 -2.32 0.61 -6.30
C LYS A 120 -1.40 1.56 -5.54
N CYS A 121 -0.21 1.11 -5.18
CA CYS A 121 0.87 1.97 -4.73
C CYS A 121 1.75 2.34 -5.94
N PRO A 122 1.93 3.62 -6.28
CA PRO A 122 2.79 4.01 -7.41
C PRO A 122 4.29 3.70 -7.23
N SER A 123 4.71 3.32 -6.02
CA SER A 123 6.06 2.83 -5.72
C SER A 123 6.19 1.30 -5.83
N ASP A 124 5.07 0.58 -6.03
CA ASP A 124 5.02 -0.85 -6.33
C ASP A 124 5.14 -1.03 -7.85
N ALA A 125 6.40 -1.02 -8.32
CA ALA A 125 6.75 -1.13 -9.74
C ALA A 125 7.53 -2.43 -10.06
N ASP A 126 8.12 -3.08 -9.05
CA ASP A 126 9.03 -4.21 -9.21
C ASP A 126 8.61 -5.35 -8.28
N GLY A 127 8.53 -6.60 -8.77
CA GLY A 127 8.86 -7.74 -7.90
C GLY A 127 7.79 -8.76 -7.50
N HIS A 128 6.80 -9.08 -8.34
CA HIS A 128 6.12 -10.38 -8.22
C HIS A 128 6.07 -11.12 -9.57
N PRO A 129 6.70 -12.30 -9.70
CA PRO A 129 6.57 -13.07 -10.92
C PRO A 129 5.11 -13.52 -11.08
N ALA A 130 4.46 -13.02 -12.12
CA ALA A 130 3.18 -13.52 -12.59
C ALA A 130 3.40 -13.97 -14.04
N ASN A 131 2.99 -15.20 -14.36
CA ASN A 131 3.18 -15.79 -15.70
C ASN A 131 4.66 -15.82 -16.18
N GLY A 132 5.63 -15.83 -15.25
CA GLY A 132 7.06 -15.83 -15.56
C GLY A 132 7.68 -14.44 -15.81
N GLU A 133 6.89 -13.36 -15.74
CA GLU A 133 7.34 -11.98 -15.92
C GLU A 133 7.28 -11.21 -14.58
N PRO A 134 8.26 -10.33 -14.28
CA PRO A 134 8.19 -9.46 -13.11
C PRO A 134 7.07 -8.44 -13.29
N ASN A 135 6.03 -8.56 -12.47
CA ASN A 135 4.89 -7.64 -12.42
C ASN A 135 4.83 -6.97 -11.06
N SER A 136 4.12 -5.85 -10.96
CA SER A 136 3.81 -5.25 -9.66
C SER A 136 2.89 -6.17 -8.83
N VAL A 137 2.90 -5.97 -7.51
CA VAL A 137 2.03 -6.72 -6.58
C VAL A 137 0.57 -6.42 -6.91
N TRP A 138 0.22 -5.15 -7.16
CA TRP A 138 -1.13 -4.78 -7.58
C TRP A 138 -1.54 -5.44 -8.91
N ALA A 139 -0.65 -5.58 -9.90
CA ALA A 139 -0.99 -6.26 -11.15
C ALA A 139 -1.20 -7.77 -10.95
N THR A 140 -0.54 -8.36 -9.95
CA THR A 140 -0.60 -9.80 -9.68
C THR A 140 -1.78 -10.18 -8.77
N PHE A 141 -2.09 -9.33 -7.80
CA PHE A 141 -3.02 -9.61 -6.70
C PHE A 141 -4.11 -8.56 -6.53
N GLY A 142 -4.27 -7.64 -7.48
CA GLY A 142 -5.29 -6.60 -7.46
C GLY A 142 -5.08 -5.47 -6.46
N THR A 143 -4.17 -5.61 -5.50
CA THR A 143 -3.86 -4.58 -4.50
C THR A 143 -2.38 -4.59 -4.15
N SER A 144 -1.82 -3.41 -3.89
CA SER A 144 -0.47 -3.24 -3.29
C SER A 144 -0.48 -3.31 -1.77
N TYR A 145 -1.66 -3.40 -1.17
CA TYR A 145 -1.86 -3.29 0.27
C TYR A 145 -2.41 -4.60 0.84
N ASN A 146 -1.94 -4.91 2.04
CA ASN A 146 -2.27 -6.10 2.78
C ASN A 146 -3.09 -5.76 4.03
N TYR A 147 -4.02 -6.64 4.37
CA TYR A 147 -4.82 -6.54 5.60
C TYR A 147 -4.29 -7.51 6.63
N VAL A 148 -3.42 -6.98 7.50
CA VAL A 148 -2.68 -7.73 8.53
C VAL A 148 -3.60 -8.53 9.46
N PRO A 149 -4.75 -8.03 9.94
CA PRO A 149 -5.66 -8.84 10.75
C PRO A 149 -6.20 -10.07 10.02
N GLY A 150 -6.39 -10.01 8.70
CA GLY A 150 -6.80 -11.16 7.89
C GLY A 150 -5.72 -12.25 7.89
N GLU A 151 -4.43 -11.87 7.88
CA GLU A 151 -3.32 -12.81 7.97
C GLU A 151 -3.28 -13.47 9.35
N LEU A 152 -3.45 -12.68 10.41
CA LEU A 152 -3.50 -13.19 11.77
C LEU A 152 -4.69 -14.13 11.95
N MET A 153 -5.84 -13.84 11.36
CA MET A 153 -7.01 -14.71 11.40
C MET A 153 -6.75 -16.04 10.68
N MET A 154 -6.21 -15.99 9.46
CA MET A 154 -5.84 -17.19 8.70
C MET A 154 -4.79 -18.02 9.45
N PHE A 155 -3.75 -17.38 9.99
CA PHE A 155 -2.72 -18.05 10.78
C PHE A 155 -3.30 -18.70 12.04
N SER A 156 -4.23 -18.03 12.71
CA SER A 156 -4.90 -18.51 13.92
C SER A 156 -5.72 -19.77 13.68
N GLU A 157 -6.36 -19.88 12.52
CA GLU A 157 -7.09 -21.08 12.12
C GLU A 157 -6.14 -22.26 11.89
N ILE A 158 -5.04 -22.01 11.19
CA ILE A 158 -4.08 -23.04 10.79
C ILE A 158 -3.27 -23.54 12.00
N VAL A 159 -2.80 -22.61 12.84
CA VAL A 159 -1.83 -22.92 13.91
C VAL A 159 -2.51 -23.21 15.24
N PHE A 160 -3.56 -22.46 15.58
CA PHE A 160 -4.27 -22.62 16.84
C PHE A 160 -5.58 -23.42 16.71
N ASN A 161 -5.95 -23.84 15.49
CA ASN A 161 -7.20 -24.56 15.21
C ASN A 161 -8.45 -23.80 15.72
N LEU A 162 -8.39 -22.46 15.68
CA LEU A 162 -9.49 -21.60 16.13
C LEU A 162 -10.60 -21.59 15.08
N ARG A 163 -11.80 -22.06 15.43
CA ARG A 163 -12.97 -22.05 14.52
C ARG A 163 -13.55 -20.67 14.23
N ASP A 164 -13.32 -19.72 15.13
CA ASP A 164 -13.73 -18.32 14.99
C ASP A 164 -12.57 -17.43 15.46
N PRO A 165 -11.60 -17.13 14.56
CA PRO A 165 -10.44 -16.33 14.91
C PRO A 165 -10.76 -14.83 15.00
N ARG A 166 -11.93 -14.38 14.54
CA ARG A 166 -12.28 -12.97 14.39
C ARG A 166 -12.23 -12.23 15.73
N ARG A 167 -12.92 -12.79 16.74
CA ARG A 167 -12.95 -12.23 18.10
C ARG A 167 -11.57 -12.19 18.76
N PRO A 168 -10.80 -13.30 18.84
CA PRO A 168 -9.50 -13.29 19.52
C PRO A 168 -8.49 -12.37 18.83
N VAL A 169 -8.47 -12.32 17.50
CA VAL A 169 -7.59 -11.40 16.76
C VAL A 169 -7.96 -9.94 17.01
N THR A 170 -9.26 -9.60 16.94
CA THR A 170 -9.72 -8.23 17.23
C THR A 170 -9.28 -7.79 18.63
N LYS A 171 -9.50 -8.64 19.64
CA LYS A 171 -9.14 -8.33 21.03
C LYS A 171 -7.63 -8.23 21.24
N ALA A 172 -6.84 -9.08 20.59
CA ALA A 172 -5.39 -9.02 20.67
C ALA A 172 -4.83 -7.71 20.09
N ILE A 173 -5.39 -7.23 18.98
CA ILE A 173 -5.01 -5.97 18.36
C ILE A 173 -5.42 -4.77 19.22
N GLU A 174 -6.63 -4.77 19.78
CA GLU A 174 -7.09 -3.74 20.72
C GLU A 174 -6.14 -3.61 21.93
N GLU A 175 -5.70 -4.73 22.50
CA GLU A 175 -4.78 -4.74 23.65
C GLU A 175 -3.34 -4.38 23.28
N ALA A 176 -2.91 -4.67 22.04
CA ALA A 176 -1.61 -4.24 21.53
C ALA A 176 -1.52 -2.70 21.36
N GLY A 177 -2.68 -2.01 21.27
CA GLY A 177 -2.75 -0.58 21.08
C GLY A 177 -2.49 -0.19 19.63
N ARG A 178 -1.33 0.43 19.35
CA ARG A 178 -1.00 0.90 17.99
C ARG A 178 -0.39 -0.22 17.16
N PHE A 179 -1.25 -0.97 16.46
CA PHE A 179 -0.88 -2.06 15.56
C PHE A 179 -1.38 -1.78 14.13
N PRO A 180 -0.59 -2.05 13.07
CA PRO A 180 -1.02 -1.82 11.70
C PRO A 180 -2.19 -2.73 11.32
N LEU A 181 -3.27 -2.12 10.82
CA LEU A 181 -4.39 -2.82 10.21
C LEU A 181 -4.17 -3.03 8.71
N LEU A 182 -3.54 -2.04 8.06
CA LEU A 182 -3.08 -2.15 6.67
C LEU A 182 -1.61 -1.83 6.59
N GLN A 183 -0.96 -2.45 5.62
CA GLN A 183 0.45 -2.26 5.29
C GLN A 183 0.62 -2.33 3.77
N ASP A 184 1.59 -1.61 3.21
CA ASP A 184 2.01 -1.86 1.83
C ASP A 184 2.85 -3.14 1.76
N TYR A 185 2.72 -3.89 0.68
CA TYR A 185 3.23 -5.26 0.59
C TYR A 185 4.77 -5.36 0.54
N ALA A 186 5.51 -4.23 0.54
CA ALA A 186 6.89 -4.27 0.13
C ALA A 186 7.81 -3.25 0.83
N ASP A 187 8.80 -3.80 1.53
CA ASP A 187 10.12 -3.20 1.77
C ASP A 187 10.96 -2.99 0.47
N TRP A 188 10.37 -3.21 -0.71
CA TRP A 188 11.07 -3.27 -2.02
C TRP A 188 11.13 -1.91 -2.73
N HIS A 189 11.04 -0.81 -2.01
CA HIS A 189 11.21 0.52 -2.61
C HIS A 189 12.70 0.83 -2.79
N PRO A 190 13.22 0.97 -4.03
CA PRO A 190 14.57 1.45 -4.24
C PRO A 190 14.66 2.92 -3.79
N GLY A 191 15.22 3.18 -2.61
CA GLY A 191 15.62 4.52 -2.17
C GLY A 191 15.08 4.90 -0.80
N ASN A 192 15.68 4.40 0.27
CA ASN A 192 15.30 4.76 1.64
C ASN A 192 15.73 6.19 2.02
N ALA A 193 14.85 7.18 1.79
CA ALA A 193 15.01 8.53 2.36
C ALA A 193 14.63 8.61 3.86
N HIS A 194 14.06 7.54 4.43
CA HIS A 194 13.61 7.48 5.84
C HIS A 194 14.21 6.31 6.66
N GLY A 195 15.25 5.64 6.12
CA GLY A 195 15.90 4.46 6.69
C GLY A 195 15.38 3.13 6.12
N PRO A 196 16.16 2.04 6.17
CA PRO A 196 15.71 0.71 5.76
C PRO A 196 14.54 0.20 6.62
N GLY A 197 13.58 -0.49 5.98
CA GLY A 197 12.52 -1.24 6.67
C GLY A 197 11.30 -0.42 7.14
N LYS A 198 10.86 0.59 6.38
CA LYS A 198 9.65 1.35 6.71
C LYS A 198 8.57 1.20 5.63
N CYS A 199 7.49 0.57 6.02
CA CYS A 199 6.27 0.40 5.23
C CYS A 199 5.31 1.56 5.52
N ALA A 200 4.49 1.95 4.54
CA ALA A 200 3.32 2.76 4.86
C ALA A 200 2.36 1.87 5.63
N CYS A 201 1.78 2.38 6.70
CA CYS A 201 0.81 1.65 7.51
C CYS A 201 -0.41 2.51 7.82
N PHE A 202 -1.55 1.86 8.00
CA PHE A 202 -2.75 2.44 8.57
C PHE A 202 -3.10 1.77 9.90
N PHE A 203 -3.49 2.56 10.89
CA PHE A 203 -3.71 2.11 12.26
C PHE A 203 -5.17 2.27 12.70
N GLY A 204 -5.55 1.54 13.76
CA GLY A 204 -6.90 1.62 14.34
C GLY A 204 -7.29 3.00 14.90
N ASP A 205 -6.31 3.87 15.18
CA ASP A 205 -6.52 5.26 15.63
C ASP A 205 -6.80 6.25 14.49
N MET A 206 -7.09 5.73 13.28
CA MET A 206 -7.29 6.51 12.06
C MET A 206 -6.04 7.24 11.56
N SER A 207 -4.85 7.01 12.13
CA SER A 207 -3.61 7.55 11.57
C SER A 207 -3.08 6.68 10.42
N ALA A 208 -2.42 7.33 9.46
CA ALA A 208 -1.58 6.68 8.47
C ALA A 208 -0.17 7.24 8.65
N ASP A 209 0.82 6.36 8.80
CA ASP A 209 2.19 6.75 9.12
C ASP A 209 3.19 5.72 8.60
N TRP A 210 4.46 6.09 8.57
CA TRP A 210 5.55 5.19 8.24
C TRP A 210 5.95 4.40 9.49
N SER A 211 5.81 3.08 9.44
CA SER A 211 6.18 2.20 10.56
C SER A 211 7.19 1.17 10.13
N ILE A 212 8.02 0.77 11.08
CA ILE A 212 8.83 -0.43 10.97
C ILE A 212 7.92 -1.63 11.23
N GLU A 213 8.21 -2.76 10.60
CA GLU A 213 7.58 -4.03 10.92
C GLU A 213 7.62 -4.31 12.44
N PRO A 214 6.60 -4.97 12.99
CA PRO A 214 6.59 -5.34 14.41
C PRO A 214 7.86 -6.11 14.78
N THR A 215 8.44 -5.81 15.94
CA THR A 215 9.56 -6.63 16.44
C THR A 215 9.09 -8.06 16.72
N SER A 216 10.02 -9.02 16.74
CA SER A 216 9.69 -10.41 17.10
C SER A 216 8.96 -10.51 18.44
N GLU A 217 9.35 -9.69 19.43
CA GLU A 217 8.68 -9.62 20.73
C GLU A 217 7.22 -9.13 20.62
N GLN A 218 6.96 -8.11 19.79
CA GLN A 218 5.60 -7.63 19.55
C GLN A 218 4.74 -8.66 18.83
N ALA A 219 5.32 -9.37 17.85
CA ALA A 219 4.65 -10.46 17.14
C ALA A 219 4.32 -11.62 18.08
N GLU A 220 5.27 -12.06 18.90
CA GLU A 220 5.07 -13.11 19.92
C GLU A 220 3.98 -12.72 20.92
N LYS A 221 3.99 -11.47 21.40
CA LYS A 221 2.97 -10.97 22.32
C LYS A 221 1.57 -10.99 21.70
N ILE A 222 1.44 -10.62 20.42
CA ILE A 222 0.17 -10.68 19.70
C ILE A 222 -0.31 -12.11 19.56
N LEU A 223 0.56 -13.04 19.16
CA LEU A 223 0.21 -14.45 19.04
C LEU A 223 -0.20 -15.05 20.39
N ALA A 224 0.50 -14.69 21.47
CA ALA A 224 0.15 -15.10 22.82
C ALA A 224 -1.23 -14.56 23.24
N ASN A 225 -1.52 -13.30 22.93
CA ASN A 225 -2.82 -12.69 23.21
C ASN A 225 -3.95 -13.36 22.41
N ILE A 226 -3.71 -13.67 21.13
CA ILE A 226 -4.65 -14.39 20.27
C ILE A 226 -4.98 -15.75 20.89
N ALA A 227 -3.97 -16.55 21.27
CA ALA A 227 -4.16 -17.84 21.90
C ALA A 227 -4.94 -17.71 23.22
N ARG A 228 -4.60 -16.73 24.05
CA ARG A 228 -5.29 -16.43 25.32
C ARG A 228 -6.76 -16.10 25.10
N PHE A 229 -7.08 -15.20 24.17
CA PHE A 229 -8.47 -14.84 23.86
C PHE A 229 -9.23 -15.94 23.13
N GLY A 230 -8.52 -16.81 22.42
CA GLY A 230 -9.05 -17.99 21.73
C GLY A 230 -9.30 -19.18 22.65
N GLY A 231 -8.90 -19.10 23.93
CA GLY A 231 -9.04 -20.19 24.89
C GLY A 231 -8.08 -21.36 24.64
N VAL A 232 -7.00 -21.13 23.90
CA VAL A 232 -5.97 -22.12 23.62
C VAL A 232 -4.90 -22.00 24.70
N GLY A 233 -4.85 -22.97 25.62
CA GLY A 233 -3.79 -23.04 26.61
C GLY A 233 -2.48 -23.47 25.94
N PHE A 234 -1.40 -22.70 26.15
CA PHE A 234 -0.05 -23.22 25.93
C PHE A 234 0.20 -24.29 26.98
N GLY A 235 -0.10 -25.55 26.65
CA GLY A 235 0.23 -26.69 27.50
C GLY A 235 1.74 -26.75 27.69
N GLY A 236 2.17 -26.83 28.96
CA GLY A 236 3.56 -27.10 29.35
C GLY A 236 3.98 -28.55 29.14
#